data_AF-A0A6G6SQ56-F1
#
_entry.id   AF-A0A6G6SQ56-F1
#
_cell.length_a   1.000
_cell.length_b   1.000
_cell.length_c   1.000
_cell.angle_alpha   90.00
_cell.angle_beta   90.00
_cell.angle_gamma   90.00
#
_symmetry.space_group_name_H-M   'P 1'
#
loop_
_entity.id
_entity.type
_entity.pdbx_description
1 polymer ?
#
loop_
_entity_poly.entity_id
_entity_poly.type
_entity_poly.pdbx_seq_one_letter_code
_entity_poly.pdbx_strand_id
1 'polypeptide(L)' 'MDKKELCPVCGEGYLHHEMEEIEVRINSVKHVINTKYSICDSCESEIATEDDARFNKAQVTALERKYRTQT' A
#
# COMPACT_ATOMS: atom_id res chain seq x y z
N MET A 1 -17.13 14.46 -4.83
CA MET A 1 -17.16 13.29 -5.73
C MET A 1 -15.77 12.69 -5.73
N ASP A 2 -15.65 11.45 -5.26
CA ASP A 2 -14.43 10.67 -5.40
C ASP A 2 -14.17 10.43 -6.89
N LYS A 3 -13.07 10.99 -7.39
CA LYS A 3 -12.69 10.89 -8.79
C LYS A 3 -12.08 9.50 -8.97
N LYS A 4 -12.84 8.56 -9.56
CA LYS A 4 -12.33 7.21 -9.87
C LYS A 4 -11.12 7.33 -10.80
N GLU A 5 -9.98 6.79 -10.36
CA GLU A 5 -8.73 6.83 -11.11
C GLU A 5 -8.76 5.79 -12.24
N LEU A 6 -8.37 6.19 -13.45
CA LEU A 6 -8.31 5.30 -14.60
C LEU A 6 -7.10 4.37 -14.49
N CYS A 7 -7.27 3.09 -14.80
CA CYS A 7 -6.20 2.12 -14.73
C CYS A 7 -5.07 2.47 -15.73
N PRO A 8 -3.83 2.69 -15.28
CA PRO A 8 -2.69 2.99 -16.16
C PRO A 8 -2.20 1.78 -16.96
N VAL A 9 -2.63 0.56 -16.62
CA VAL A 9 -2.22 -0.67 -17.32
C VAL A 9 -3.08 -0.92 -18.55
N CYS A 10 -4.42 -0.88 -18.42
CA CYS A 10 -5.32 -1.14 -19.55
C CYS A 10 -5.92 0.12 -20.19
N GLY A 11 -5.96 1.25 -19.47
CA GLY A 11 -6.55 2.50 -19.98
C GLY A 11 -8.08 2.50 -20.08
N GLU A 12 -8.76 1.45 -19.64
CA GLU A 12 -10.22 1.28 -19.81
C GLU A 12 -10.97 1.13 -18.49
N GLY A 13 -10.40 0.39 -17.52
CA GLY A 13 -11.01 0.16 -16.21
C GLY A 13 -10.70 1.25 -15.19
N TYR A 14 -11.37 1.20 -14.04
CA TYR A 14 -11.13 2.09 -12.91
C TYR A 14 -10.50 1.32 -11.74
N LEU A 15 -9.66 2.03 -10.99
CA LEU A 15 -9.02 1.51 -9.79
C LEU A 15 -9.98 1.56 -8.60
N HIS A 16 -10.04 0.46 -7.85
CA HIS A 16 -10.72 0.34 -6.56
C HIS A 16 -9.68 0.10 -5.47
N HIS A 17 -9.73 0.87 -4.39
CA HIS A 17 -8.75 0.83 -3.32
C HIS A 17 -9.04 -0.30 -2.33
N GLU A 18 -8.00 -1.04 -1.99
CA GLU A 18 -8.00 -2.13 -1.03
C GLU A 18 -6.97 -1.87 0.08
N MET A 19 -7.16 -2.57 1.20
CA MET A 19 -6.21 -2.57 2.31
C MET A 19 -5.96 -4.01 2.76
N GLU A 20 -4.70 -4.30 3.05
CA GLU A 20 -4.25 -5.61 3.51
C GLU A 20 -3.27 -5.47 4.67
N GLU A 21 -3.33 -6.41 5.60
CA GLU A 21 -2.32 -6.56 6.64
C GLU A 21 -1.16 -7.43 6.13
N ILE A 22 0.06 -6.89 6.13
CA ILE A 22 1.26 -7.63 5.74
C ILE A 22 2.24 -7.77 6.91
N GLU A 23 3.02 -8.86 6.89
CA GLU A 23 4.13 -9.06 7.80
C GLU A 23 5.40 -8.40 7.26
N VAL A 24 6.01 -7.51 8.05
CA VAL A 24 7.31 -6.90 7.78
C VAL A 24 8.30 -7.24 8.89
N ARG A 25 9.58 -7.34 8.56
CA ARG A 25 10.65 -7.64 9.52
C ARG A 25 11.51 -6.39 9.77
N ILE A 26 11.55 -5.93 11.02
CA ILE A 26 12.44 -4.85 11.48
C ILE A 26 13.30 -5.39 12.62
N ASN A 27 14.62 -5.22 12.54
CA ASN A 27 15.56 -5.73 13.56
C ASN A 27 15.36 -7.21 13.89
N SER A 28 15.08 -8.04 12.87
CA SER A 28 14.76 -9.48 13.01
C SER A 28 13.45 -9.81 13.74
N VAL A 29 12.68 -8.81 14.17
CA VAL A 29 11.35 -8.97 14.77
C VAL A 29 10.28 -8.80 13.69
N LYS A 30 9.29 -9.70 13.69
CA LYS A 30 8.13 -9.66 12.80
C LYS A 30 7.10 -8.67 13.36
N HIS A 31 6.56 -7.84 12.49
CA HIS A 31 5.50 -6.88 12.79
C HIS A 31 4.45 -6.93 11.69
N VAL A 32 3.19 -6.67 12.06
CA VAL A 32 2.08 -6.54 11.11
C VAL A 32 1.81 -5.06 10.88
N ILE A 33 1.71 -4.65 9.62
CA ILE A 33 1.31 -3.29 9.22
C ILE A 33 0.19 -3.37 8.19
N ASN A 34 -0.65 -2.33 8.15
CA ASN A 34 -1.59 -2.16 7.06
C ASN A 34 -0.87 -1.59 5.83
N THR A 35 -1.17 -2.11 4.66
CA THR A 35 -0.78 -1.55 3.37
C THR A 35 -2.00 -1.36 2.49
N LYS A 36 -1.93 -0.39 1.59
CA LYS A 36 -2.91 -0.13 0.56
C LYS A 36 -2.39 -0.51 -0.81
N TYR A 37 -3.32 -0.89 -1.67
CA TYR A 37 -3.12 -1.12 -3.09
C TYR A 37 -4.46 -0.88 -3.78
N SER A 38 -4.47 -0.92 -5.10
CA SER A 38 -5.67 -0.74 -5.89
C SER A 38 -5.78 -1.83 -6.95
N ILE A 39 -7.01 -2.28 -7.24
CA ILE A 39 -7.29 -3.30 -8.25
C ILE A 39 -8.13 -2.68 -9.36
N CYS A 40 -7.76 -2.94 -10.61
CA CYS A 40 -8.56 -2.57 -11.78
C CYS A 40 -9.80 -3.47 -11.92
N ASP A 41 -10.98 -2.89 -12.10
CA ASP A 41 -12.23 -3.65 -12.34
C ASP A 41 -12.37 -4.27 -13.74
N SER A 42 -11.47 -3.97 -14.66
CA SER A 42 -11.49 -4.50 -16.03
C SER A 42 -10.40 -5.54 -16.27
N CYS A 43 -9.15 -5.23 -15.90
CA CYS A 43 -8.00 -6.10 -16.18
C CYS A 43 -7.39 -6.75 -14.94
N GLU A 44 -7.99 -6.55 -13.76
CA GLU A 44 -7.60 -7.15 -12.47
C GLU A 44 -6.15 -6.85 -12.04
N SER A 45 -5.49 -5.90 -12.69
CA SER A 45 -4.12 -5.53 -12.34
C SER A 45 -4.09 -4.86 -10.96
N GLU A 46 -3.25 -5.38 -10.08
CA GLU A 46 -2.92 -4.78 -8.80
C GLU A 46 -1.85 -3.70 -8.97
N ILE A 47 -2.13 -2.51 -8.46
CA ILE A 47 -1.30 -1.32 -8.61
C ILE A 47 -1.27 -0.57 -7.28
N ALA A 48 -0.07 -0.18 -6.83
CA ALA A 48 0.06 0.83 -5.79
C ALA A 48 0.05 2.22 -6.44
N THR A 49 -1.02 2.98 -6.23
CA THR A 49 -1.09 4.40 -6.65
C THR A 49 -0.09 5.25 -5.87
N GLU A 50 0.08 6.52 -6.25
CA GLU A 50 0.95 7.44 -5.49
C GLU A 50 0.51 7.56 -4.02
N ASP A 51 -0.80 7.62 -3.78
CA ASP A 51 -1.36 7.73 -2.42
C ASP A 51 -1.21 6.43 -1.63
N ASP A 52 -1.36 5.26 -2.28
CA ASP A 52 -1.09 3.96 -1.68
C ASP A 52 0.38 3.85 -1.27
N ALA A 53 1.30 4.19 -2.18
CA ALA A 53 2.73 4.16 -1.93
C ALA A 53 3.13 5.13 -0.80
N ARG A 54 2.53 6.32 -0.75
CA ARG A 54 2.75 7.31 0.32
C ARG A 54 2.29 6.76 1.67
N PHE A 55 1.10 6.16 1.72
CA PHE A 55 0.58 5.53 2.94
C PHE A 55 1.48 4.39 3.40
N ASN A 56 1.83 3.46 2.51
CA ASN A 56 2.67 2.30 2.82
C ASN A 56 4.04 2.72 3.36
N LYS A 57 4.68 3.71 2.71
CA LYS A 57 5.96 4.28 3.17
C LYS A 57 5.84 4.87 4.57
N ALA A 58 4.74 5.57 4.87
CA ALA A 58 4.52 6.15 6.19
C ALA A 58 4.40 5.07 7.28
N GLN A 59 3.72 3.95 6.99
CA GLN A 59 3.58 2.82 7.92
C GLN A 59 4.94 2.20 8.26
N VAL A 60 5.74 1.89 7.24
CA VAL A 60 7.10 1.35 7.42
C VAL A 60 7.98 2.34 8.19
N THR A 61 7.99 3.62 7.80
CA THR A 61 8.82 4.65 8.45
C THR A 61 8.43 4.85 9.93
N ALA A 62 7.13 4.83 10.25
CA ALA A 62 6.65 4.95 11.62
C ALA A 62 7.08 3.73 12.46
N LEU A 63 7.00 2.53 11.88
CA LEU A 63 7.44 1.30 12.51
C LEU A 63 8.96 1.33 12.75
N GLU A 64 9.75 1.67 11.73
CA GLU A 64 11.21 1.83 11.85
C GLU A 64 11.56 2.81 12.96
N ARG A 65 10.95 4.01 12.98
CA ARG A 65 11.19 5.00 14.03
C ARG A 65 10.89 4.47 15.43
N LYS A 66 9.84 3.68 15.59
CA LYS A 66 9.45 3.06 16.87
C LYS A 66 10.48 2.03 17.36
N TYR A 67 11.15 1.31 16.46
CA TYR A 67 12.06 0.21 16.80
C TYR A 67 13.55 0.51 16.55
N ARG A 68 13.90 1.66 15.98
CA ARG A 68 15.30 2.12 15.73
C ARG A 68 16.12 2.37 17.00
N THR A 69 15.48 2.46 18.18
CA THR A 69 16.14 2.82 19.45
C THR A 69 16.22 1.67 20.47
N GLN A 70 15.95 0.41 20.08
CA GLN A 70 16.00 -0.75 20.99
C GLN A 70 17.29 -1.57 20.91
N THR A 71 18.38 -0.98 20.42
CA THR A 71 19.74 -1.56 20.47
C THR A 71 20.54 -1.00 21.63
#